data_AF-A0A7Y1TQ33-F1
#
_entry.id   AF-A0A7Y1TQ33-F1
#
_cell.length_a   1.000
_cell.length_b   1.000
_cell.length_c   1.000
_cell.angle_alpha   90.00
_cell.angle_beta   90.00
_cell.angle_gamma   90.00
#
_symmetry.space_group_name_H-M   'P 1'
#
loop_
_entity.id
_entity.type
_entity.pdbx_description
1 polymer ?
#
loop_
_entity_poly.entity_id
_entity_poly.type
_entity_poly.pdbx_seq_one_letter_code
_entity_poly.pdbx_strand_id
1 'polypeptide(L)' 'MDIVDVLGLDSLLAMTILAIGAAMVAGNGFAIIQARRGNAPADATGEFRASRAWWLLAVGAVIFVWGLASILV' A
#
# COMPACT_ATOMS: atom_id res chain seq x y z
N MET A 1 30.17 6.57 -12.85
CA MET A 1 29.20 5.71 -12.15
C MET A 1 29.13 6.22 -10.74
N ASP A 2 28.00 6.81 -10.35
CA ASP A 2 27.76 7.19 -8.96
C ASP A 2 27.57 5.93 -8.10
N ILE A 3 27.83 6.01 -6.80
CA ILE A 3 27.59 4.92 -5.84
C ILE A 3 26.11 4.49 -5.87
N VAL A 4 25.20 5.43 -6.11
CA VAL A 4 23.75 5.21 -6.21
C VAL A 4 23.41 4.31 -7.40
N ASP A 5 24.04 4.55 -8.56
CA ASP A 5 23.88 3.74 -9.77
C ASP A 5 24.48 2.34 -9.59
N VAL A 6 25.68 2.24 -9.01
CA VAL A 6 26.38 0.96 -8.82
C VAL A 6 25.61 0.03 -7.88
N LEU A 7 24.96 0.61 -6.87
CA LEU A 7 24.15 -0.12 -5.90
C LEU A 7 22.68 -0.27 -6.35
N GLY A 8 22.27 0.32 -7.48
CA GLY A 8 20.90 0.25 -7.99
C GLY A 8 19.85 0.82 -7.04
N LEU A 9 20.20 1.82 -6.24
CA LEU A 9 19.36 2.31 -5.14
C LEU A 9 18.09 2.99 -5.64
N ASP A 10 18.11 3.60 -6.82
CA ASP A 10 16.92 4.22 -7.43
C ASP A 10 15.86 3.17 -7.76
N SER A 11 16.28 2.07 -8.40
CA SER A 11 15.41 0.93 -8.70
C SER A 11 14.88 0.28 -7.42
N LEU A 12 15.74 0.12 -6.41
CA LEU A 12 15.35 -0.44 -5.11
C LEU A 12 14.30 0.44 -4.42
N LEU A 13 14.50 1.76 -4.42
CA LEU A 13 13.58 2.72 -3.83
C LEU A 13 12.23 2.68 -4.56
N ALA A 14 12.23 2.72 -5.90
CA ALA A 14 11.01 2.66 -6.70
C ALA A 14 10.22 1.37 -6.43
N MET A 15 10.89 0.22 -6.39
CA MET A 15 10.26 -1.07 -6.05
C MET A 15 9.73 -1.10 -4.62
N THR A 16 10.42 -0.48 -3.66
CA THR A 16 9.99 -0.39 -2.27
C THR A 16 8.72 0.46 -2.15
N ILE A 17 8.69 1.63 -2.81
CA ILE A 17 7.51 2.50 -2.86
C ILE A 17 6.33 1.76 -3.48
N LEU A 18 6.54 1.08 -4.62
CA LEU A 18 5.53 0.27 -5.27
C LEU A 18 4.97 -0.81 -4.33
N ALA A 19 5.85 -1.56 -3.67
CA ALA A 19 5.47 -2.63 -2.75
C ALA A 19 4.65 -2.12 -1.55
N ILE A 20 5.05 -0.98 -0.98
CA ILE A 20 4.31 -0.34 0.13
C ILE A 20 2.92 0.10 -0.35
N GLY A 21 2.83 0.76 -1.50
CA GLY A 21 1.55 1.16 -2.10
C GLY A 21 0.63 -0.04 -2.33
N ALA A 22 1.16 -1.12 -2.91
CA ALA A 22 0.43 -2.35 -3.16
C ALA A 22 -0.09 -2.99 -1.85
N ALA A 23 0.76 -3.08 -0.83
CA ALA A 23 0.38 -3.62 0.47
C ALA A 23 -0.72 -2.80 1.15
N MET A 24 -0.66 -1.46 1.04
CA MET A 24 -1.70 -0.58 1.55
C MET A 24 -3.02 -0.77 0.80
N VAL A 25 -3.01 -0.82 -0.53
CA VAL A 25 -4.23 -1.03 -1.32
C VAL A 25 -4.85 -2.38 -1.01
N ALA A 26 -4.05 -3.45 -1.06
CA ALA A 26 -4.52 -4.81 -0.81
C ALA A 26 -5.06 -4.98 0.61
N GLY A 27 -4.27 -4.55 1.62
CA GLY A 27 -4.63 -4.70 3.03
C GLY A 27 -5.88 -3.91 3.42
N ASN A 28 -5.96 -2.64 3.04
CA ASN A 28 -7.14 -1.81 3.36
C ASN A 28 -8.36 -2.22 2.53
N GLY A 29 -8.18 -2.57 1.26
CA GLY A 29 -9.26 -3.06 0.40
C GLY A 29 -9.86 -4.35 0.94
N PHE A 30 -9.02 -5.31 1.32
CA PHE A 30 -9.46 -6.53 1.97
C PHE A 30 -10.20 -6.26 3.28
N ALA A 31 -9.68 -5.37 4.13
CA ALA A 31 -10.33 -5.00 5.39
C ALA A 31 -11.72 -4.37 5.18
N ILE A 32 -11.88 -3.49 4.18
CA ILE A 32 -13.18 -2.90 3.81
C ILE A 32 -14.16 -3.98 3.35
N ILE A 33 -13.71 -4.93 2.53
CA ILE A 33 -14.56 -6.03 2.03
C ILE A 33 -15.01 -6.93 3.19
N GLN A 34 -14.10 -7.32 4.09
CA GLN A 34 -14.43 -8.10 5.29
C GLN A 34 -15.44 -7.38 6.18
N ALA A 35 -15.20 -6.09 6.46
CA ALA A 35 -16.11 -5.29 7.27
C ALA A 35 -17.52 -5.19 6.65
N ARG A 36 -17.62 -5.02 5.33
CA ARG A 36 -18.90 -5.02 4.60
C ARG A 36 -19.61 -6.37 4.63
N ARG A 37 -18.88 -7.47 4.80
CA ARG A 37 -19.43 -8.83 4.99
C ARG A 37 -19.84 -9.11 6.43
N GLY A 38 -19.65 -8.17 7.35
CA GLY A 38 -19.90 -8.37 8.78
C GLY A 38 -18.85 -9.23 9.48
N ASN A 39 -17.73 -9.52 8.82
CA ASN A 39 -16.66 -10.32 9.39
C ASN A 39 -15.66 -9.42 10.13
N ALA A 40 -15.27 -9.84 11.32
CA ALA A 40 -14.18 -9.25 12.09
C ALA A 40 -13.17 -10.35 12.48
N PRO A 41 -11.89 -10.00 12.72
CA PRO A 41 -10.93 -10.93 13.29
C PRO A 41 -11.44 -11.47 14.64
N ALA A 42 -11.18 -12.75 14.93
CA ALA A 42 -11.71 -13.44 16.12
C ALA A 42 -11.36 -12.71 17.44
N ASP A 43 -10.17 -12.10 17.49
CA ASP A 43 -9.65 -11.41 18.68
C ASP A 43 -9.78 -9.88 18.61
N ALA A 44 -10.56 -9.35 17.65
CA ALA A 44 -10.71 -7.91 17.50
C ALA A 44 -11.66 -7.32 18.57
N THR A 45 -11.12 -6.48 19.45
CA THR A 45 -11.87 -5.81 20.52
C THR A 45 -12.39 -4.41 20.14
N GLY A 46 -12.12 -3.95 18.91
CA GLY A 46 -12.43 -2.59 18.46
C GLY A 46 -13.30 -2.53 17.21
N GLU A 47 -14.03 -1.42 17.06
CA GLU A 47 -14.87 -1.15 15.89
C GLU A 47 -14.02 -0.87 14.64
N PHE A 48 -14.48 -1.34 13.49
CA PHE A 48 -13.82 -1.07 12.22
C PHE A 48 -13.92 0.40 11.83
N ARG A 49 -12.78 1.09 11.77
CA ARG A 49 -12.69 2.52 11.40
C ARG A 49 -12.72 2.68 9.88
N ALA A 50 -13.91 2.64 9.30
CA ALA A 50 -14.12 2.74 7.84
C ALA A 50 -13.43 3.96 7.21
N SER A 51 -13.51 5.14 7.82
CA SER A 51 -12.87 6.36 7.30
C SER A 51 -11.35 6.23 7.18
N ARG A 52 -10.70 5.60 8.17
CA ARG A 52 -9.26 5.36 8.14
C ARG A 52 -8.90 4.37 7.02
N ALA A 53 -9.67 3.30 6.86
CA ALA A 53 -9.40 2.30 5.84
C ALA A 53 -9.51 2.89 4.42
N TRP A 54 -10.53 3.71 4.16
CA TRP A 54 -10.69 4.41 2.88
C TRP A 54 -9.58 5.42 2.62
N TRP A 55 -9.18 6.18 3.64
CA TRP A 55 -8.06 7.11 3.51
C TRP A 55 -6.76 6.38 3.15
N LEU A 56 -6.43 5.31 3.88
CA LEU A 56 -5.22 4.53 3.63
C LEU A 56 -5.28 3.80 2.27
N LEU A 57 -6.46 3.37 1.82
CA LEU A 57 -6.66 2.83 0.48
C LEU A 57 -6.31 3.87 -0.59
N ALA A 58 -6.83 5.11 -0.45
CA ALA A 58 -6.60 6.20 -1.39
C ALA A 58 -5.12 6.61 -1.43
N VAL A 59 -4.49 6.80 -0.26
CA VAL A 59 -3.05 7.09 -0.16
C VAL A 59 -2.22 5.96 -0.77
N GLY A 60 -2.55 4.71 -0.44
CA GLY A 60 -1.89 3.53 -1.01
C GLY A 60 -1.98 3.49 -2.53
N ALA A 61 -3.14 3.83 -3.10
CA ALA A 61 -3.34 3.87 -4.54
C ALA A 61 -2.47 4.93 -5.22
N VAL A 62 -2.37 6.13 -4.63
CA VAL A 62 -1.48 7.20 -5.14
C VAL A 62 -0.03 6.75 -5.12
N ILE A 63 0.43 6.18 -4.00
CA ILE A 63 1.80 5.67 -3.84
C ILE A 63 2.09 4.54 -4.84
N PHE A 64 1.14 3.60 -5.00
CA PHE A 64 1.28 2.48 -5.93
C PHE A 64 1.43 2.97 -7.37
N VAL A 65 0.56 3.89 -7.81
CA VAL A 65 0.61 4.45 -9.17
C VAL A 65 1.93 5.21 -9.38
N TRP A 66 2.37 6.00 -8.40
CA TRP A 66 3.64 6.71 -8.48
C TRP A 66 4.83 5.74 -8.59
N GLY A 67 4.91 4.75 -7.70
CA GLY A 67 5.98 3.75 -7.70
C GLY A 67 6.02 2.97 -9.01
N LEU A 68 4.85 2.63 -9.56
CA LEU A 68 4.75 1.96 -10.86
C LEU A 68 5.24 2.86 -11.99
N ALA A 69 4.80 4.12 -12.01
CA ALA A 69 5.24 5.09 -13.01
C ALA A 69 6.75 5.31 -12.96
N SER A 70 7.35 5.34 -11.77
CA SER A 70 8.80 5.52 -11.58
C SER A 70 9.66 4.35 -12.06
N ILE A 71 9.06 3.17 -12.28
CA ILE A 71 9.74 2.00 -12.87
C ILE A 71 9.59 1.98 -14.39
N LEU A 72 8.47 2.52 -14.90
CA LEU A 72 8.11 2.46 -16.32
C LEU A 72 8.61 3.66 -17.14
N VAL A 73 8.86 4.79 -16.50
CA VAL A 73 9.33 6.05 -17.10
C VAL A 73 10.77 6.30 -16.68
#